data_AF-A0A1B6NPJ2-F1
#
_entry.id   AF-A0A1B6NPJ2-F1
#
_cell.length_a   1.000
_cell.length_b   1.000
_cell.length_c   1.000
_cell.angle_alpha   90.00
_cell.angle_beta   90.00
_cell.angle_gamma   90.00
#
_symmetry.space_group_name_H-M   'P 1'
#
loop_
_entity.id
_entity.type
_entity.pdbx_description
1 polymer ?
#
loop_
_entity_poly.entity_id
_entity_poly.type
_entity_poly.pdbx_seq_one_letter_code
_entity_poly.pdbx_strand_id
1 'polypeptide(L)'
;MITEATKRGFSTQEFKLSNDIIVSNESDRVLTRDIDQLSNIERVDFYITGTMVYQESGAVVNARIINARNKNIVAAATRFFPAEL
;
A
#
# COMPACT_ATOMS: atom_id res chain seq x y z
N MET A 1 0.97 -8.04 -0.04
CA MET A 1 -0.34 -7.88 0.62
C MET A 1 -1.45 -7.55 -0.38
N ILE A 2 -1.28 -6.58 -1.30
CA ILE A 2 -2.30 -6.25 -2.31
C ILE A 2 -2.72 -7.47 -3.13
N THR A 3 -1.78 -8.21 -3.72
CA THR A 3 -2.04 -9.46 -4.45
C THR A 3 -2.90 -10.44 -3.65
N GLU A 4 -2.62 -10.56 -2.35
CA GLU A 4 -3.28 -11.48 -1.44
C GLU A 4 -4.69 -11.01 -1.05
N ALA A 5 -4.90 -9.69 -0.97
CA ALA A 5 -6.23 -9.10 -0.79
C ALA A 5 -7.09 -9.30 -2.05
N THR A 6 -6.55 -9.03 -3.23
CA THR A 6 -7.24 -9.26 -4.51
C THR A 6 -7.64 -10.73 -4.68
N LYS A 7 -6.73 -11.68 -4.41
CA LYS A 7 -7.03 -13.13 -4.47
C LYS A 7 -8.15 -13.57 -3.51
N ARG A 8 -8.36 -12.84 -2.41
CA ARG A 8 -9.40 -13.14 -1.41
C ARG A 8 -10.72 -12.43 -1.71
N GLY A 9 -10.85 -11.75 -2.86
CA GLY A 9 -12.08 -11.10 -3.30
C GLY A 9 -12.29 -9.69 -2.75
N PHE A 10 -11.27 -9.07 -2.13
CA PHE A 10 -11.36 -7.67 -1.73
C PHE A 10 -11.25 -6.74 -2.95
N SER A 11 -12.21 -5.81 -3.09
CA SER A 11 -12.06 -4.66 -3.99
C SER A 11 -10.92 -3.78 -3.46
N THR A 12 -9.80 -3.78 -4.17
CA THR A 12 -8.58 -3.09 -3.74
C THR A 12 -8.40 -1.82 -4.56
N GLN A 13 -8.28 -0.68 -3.89
CA GLN A 13 -8.07 0.63 -4.52
C GLN A 13 -6.61 1.09 -4.34
N GLU A 14 -6.02 1.61 -5.41
CA GLU A 14 -4.69 2.27 -5.37
C GLU A 14 -4.88 3.74 -4.98
N PHE A 15 -4.36 4.12 -3.81
CA PHE A 15 -4.61 5.45 -3.26
C PHE A 15 -3.75 6.56 -3.88
N LYS A 16 -2.66 6.18 -4.58
CA LYS A 16 -1.77 7.14 -5.25
C LYS A 16 -2.15 7.39 -6.71
N LEU A 17 -3.25 6.82 -7.17
CA LEU A 17 -3.69 6.98 -8.55
C LEU A 17 -4.05 8.45 -8.78
N SER A 18 -3.50 9.05 -9.84
CA SER A 18 -3.91 10.38 -10.30
C SER A 18 -5.28 10.33 -10.98
N ASN A 19 -5.95 11.48 -11.08
CA ASN A 19 -7.19 11.58 -11.85
C ASN A 19 -6.97 11.33 -13.35
N ASP A 20 -5.80 11.72 -13.88
CA ASP A 20 -5.44 11.63 -15.30
C ASP A 20 -4.06 11.00 -15.50
N ILE A 21 -3.72 10.66 -16.74
CA ILE A 21 -2.36 10.27 -17.12
C ILE A 21 -1.49 11.53 -17.12
N ILE A 22 -0.44 11.54 -16.30
CA ILE A 22 0.52 12.63 -16.23
C ILE A 22 1.60 12.38 -17.29
N VAL A 23 1.51 13.09 -18.40
CA VAL A 23 2.49 13.05 -19.51
C VAL A 23 3.67 13.96 -19.19
N SER A 24 4.89 13.47 -19.38
CA SER A 24 6.10 14.29 -19.23
C SER A 24 7.17 13.94 -20.28
N ASN A 25 8.16 14.81 -20.44
CA ASN A 25 9.22 14.64 -21.45
C ASN A 25 10.01 13.33 -21.30
N GLU A 26 10.03 12.74 -20.11
CA GLU A 26 10.83 11.57 -19.77
C GLU A 26 9.99 10.30 -19.63
N SER A 27 8.70 10.43 -19.26
CA SER A 27 7.80 9.31 -19.03
C SER A 27 6.35 9.76 -18.82
N ASP A 28 5.43 8.84 -19.05
CA ASP A 28 4.05 8.96 -18.64
C ASP A 28 3.83 8.19 -17.33
N ARG A 29 3.11 8.78 -16.37
CA ARG A 29 2.82 8.15 -15.08
C ARG A 29 1.36 8.33 -14.68
N VAL A 30 0.84 7.35 -13.94
CA VAL A 30 -0.51 7.38 -13.35
C VAL A 30 -0.48 7.42 -11.83
N LEU A 31 0.70 7.38 -11.23
CA LEU A 31 0.88 7.47 -9.79
C LEU A 31 1.47 8.81 -9.43
N THR A 32 0.91 9.44 -8.41
CA THR A 32 1.35 10.74 -7.92
C THR A 32 1.46 10.76 -6.40
N ARG A 33 2.29 11.69 -5.92
CA ARG A 33 2.36 12.07 -4.50
C ARG A 33 1.83 13.49 -4.27
N ASP A 34 1.47 14.18 -5.35
CA ASP A 34 0.84 15.48 -5.29
C ASP A 34 -0.61 15.29 -4.86
N ILE A 35 -0.95 15.79 -3.67
CA ILE A 35 -2.27 15.63 -3.05
C ILE A 35 -3.36 16.24 -3.93
N ASP A 36 -3.04 17.35 -4.61
CA ASP A 36 -3.99 18.07 -5.46
C ASP A 36 -4.31 17.31 -6.76
N GLN A 37 -3.49 16.32 -7.11
CA GLN A 37 -3.66 15.48 -8.30
C GLN A 37 -4.19 14.07 -7.99
N LEU A 38 -4.34 13.71 -6.71
CA LEU A 38 -4.85 12.41 -6.32
C LEU A 38 -6.32 12.24 -6.75
N SER A 39 -6.63 11.03 -7.20
CA SER A 39 -8.01 10.66 -7.49
C SER A 39 -8.88 10.70 -6.24
N ASN A 40 -10.16 11.04 -6.44
CA ASN A 40 -11.15 10.92 -5.38
C ASN A 40 -11.36 9.44 -5.07
N ILE A 41 -10.74 8.96 -4.00
CA ILE A 41 -10.93 7.60 -3.51
C ILE A 41 -12.29 7.54 -2.82
N GLU A 42 -13.11 6.56 -3.20
CA GLU A 42 -14.34 6.26 -2.47
C GLU A 42 -14.04 5.85 -1.02
N ARG A 43 -15.10 5.72 -0.21
CA ARG A 43 -14.99 5.31 1.18
C ARG A 43 -14.32 3.93 1.29
N VAL A 44 -13.07 3.90 1.74
CA VAL A 44 -12.35 2.65 2.04
C VAL A 44 -12.80 2.07 3.38
N ASP A 45 -12.97 0.75 3.45
CA ASP A 45 -13.27 0.05 4.71
C ASP A 45 -12.00 -0.29 5.51
N PHE A 46 -10.90 -0.60 4.81
CA PHE A 46 -9.65 -1.04 5.41
C PHE A 46 -8.43 -0.41 4.73
N TYR A 47 -7.44 -0.03 5.54
CA TYR A 47 -6.10 0.27 5.07
C TYR A 47 -5.20 -0.95 5.25
N ILE A 48 -4.34 -1.21 4.28
CA ILE A 48 -3.24 -2.17 4.39
C ILE A 48 -1.94 -1.38 4.42
N THR A 49 -1.18 -1.49 5.50
CA THR A 49 0.07 -0.75 5.66
C THR A 49 1.11 -1.57 6.43
N GLY A 50 2.34 -1.09 6.47
CA GLY A 50 3.42 -1.76 7.15
C GLY A 50 4.69 -0.92 7.25
N THR A 51 5.65 -1.44 8.02
CA THR A 51 6.99 -0.90 8.14
C THR A 51 8.00 -1.98 7.83
N MET A 52 9.14 -1.60 7.26
CA MET A 52 10.28 -2.48 7.07
C MET A 52 11.47 -1.92 7.83
N VAL A 53 12.10 -2.77 8.63
CA VAL A 53 13.29 -2.44 9.41
C VAL A 53 14.43 -3.29 8.90
N TYR A 54 15.43 -2.65 8.33
CA TYR A 54 16.64 -3.31 7.84
C TYR A 54 17.58 -3.65 9.00
N GLN A 55 18.23 -4.80 8.90
CA GLN A 55 19.23 -5.35 9.81
C GLN A 55 20.36 -5.94 8.95
N GLU A 56 21.52 -6.21 9.56
CA GLU A 56 22.66 -6.78 8.82
C GLU A 56 22.31 -8.08 8.09
N SER A 57 21.49 -8.94 8.71
CA SER A 57 21.12 -10.25 8.17
C SER A 57 19.89 -10.23 7.25
N GLY A 58 19.21 -9.09 7.08
CA GLY A 58 17.95 -9.04 6.33
C GLY A 58 17.03 -7.89 6.73
N ALA A 59 15.72 -8.10 6.59
CA ALA A 59 14.71 -7.11 6.96
C ALA A 59 13.55 -7.73 7.72
N VAL A 60 13.12 -7.08 8.81
CA VAL A 60 11.86 -7.40 9.48
C VAL A 60 10.76 -6.54 8.88
N VAL A 61 9.76 -7.19 8.29
CA VAL A 61 8.57 -6.53 7.75
C VAL A 61 7.41 -6.74 8.70
N ASN A 62 6.79 -5.64 9.13
CA ASN A 62 5.57 -5.63 9.91
C ASN A 62 4.44 -5.11 9.01
N ALA A 63 3.37 -5.89 8.84
CA ALA A 63 2.19 -5.50 8.07
C ALA A 63 0.93 -5.54 8.95
N ARG A 64 -0.04 -4.67 8.68
CA ARG A 64 -1.30 -4.56 9.42
C ARG A 64 -2.47 -4.14 8.54
N ILE A 65 -3.65 -4.66 8.85
CA ILE A 65 -4.94 -4.24 8.30
C ILE A 65 -5.63 -3.38 9.35
N ILE A 66 -5.99 -2.17 8.99
CA ILE A 66 -6.58 -1.16 9.89
C ILE A 66 -7.98 -0.86 9.40
N ASN A 67 -8.99 -0.99 10.26
CA ASN A 67 -10.34 -0.52 9.94
C ASN A 67 -10.33 1.01 9.79
N ALA A 68 -10.76 1.50 8.63
CA ALA A 68 -10.62 2.90 8.28
C ALA A 68 -11.47 3.84 9.14
N ARG A 69 -12.60 3.34 9.68
CA ARG A 69 -13.56 4.11 10.49
C ARG A 69 -13.08 4.29 11.92
N ASN A 70 -12.72 3.22 12.62
CA ASN A 70 -12.38 3.25 14.04
C ASN A 70 -10.88 3.12 14.34
N LYS A 71 -10.04 2.97 13.31
CA LYS A 71 -8.58 2.84 13.39
C LYS A 71 -8.08 1.60 14.15
N ASN A 72 -8.95 0.63 14.42
CA ASN A 72 -8.55 -0.63 15.05
C ASN A 72 -7.75 -1.50 14.08
N ILE A 73 -6.70 -2.15 14.59
CA ILE A 73 -5.97 -3.19 13.88
C ILE A 73 -6.81 -4.46 13.93
N VAL A 74 -7.28 -4.93 12.77
CA VAL A 74 -8.11 -6.14 12.66
C VAL A 74 -7.30 -7.38 12.27
N ALA A 75 -6.10 -7.19 11.73
CA ALA A 75 -5.13 -8.26 11.48
C ALA A 75 -3.72 -7.66 11.42
N ALA A 76 -2.71 -8.46 11.80
CA ALA A 76 -1.30 -8.09 11.69
C ALA A 76 -0.45 -9.32 11.38
N ALA A 77 0.68 -9.09 10.72
CA ALA A 77 1.68 -10.10 10.42
C ALA A 77 3.09 -9.51 10.53
N THR A 78 4.02 -10.28 11.06
CA THR A 78 5.45 -9.93 11.12
C THR A 78 6.25 -11.07 10.50
N ARG A 79 7.20 -10.74 9.63
CA ARG A 79 8.08 -11.72 8.99
C ARG A 79 9.48 -11.16 8.78
N PHE A 80 10.49 -12.00 9.02
CA PHE A 80 11.86 -11.72 8.65
C PHE A 80 12.15 -12.22 7.23
N PHE A 81 12.85 -11.39 6.45
CA PHE A 81 13.30 -11.67 5.10
C PHE A 81 14.84 -11.61 5.09
N PRO A 82 15.55 -12.75 5.00
CA PRO A 82 17.00 -12.77 4.95
C PRO A 82 17.55 -11.99 3.74
N ALA A 83 18.73 -11.36 3.89
CA ALA A 83 19.41 -10.66 2.79
C ALA A 83 20.04 -11.62 1.77
N GLU A 84 20.33 -12.86 2.18
CA GLU A 84 20.92 -13.91 1.38
C GLU A 84 19.89 -15.03 1.17
N LEU A 85 19.71 -15.47 -0.09
CA LEU A 85 18.83 -16.57 -0.51
C LEU A 85 19.59 -17.89 -0.61
#